data_AF-A0A2V9ZN37-F1
#
_entry.id   AF-A0A2V9ZN37-F1
#
_cell.length_a   1.000
_cell.length_b   1.000
_cell.length_c   1.000
_cell.angle_alpha   90.00
_cell.angle_beta   90.00
_cell.angle_gamma   90.00
#
_symmetry.space_group_name_H-M   'P 1'
#
loop_
_entity.id
_entity.type
_entity.pdbx_description
1 polymer ?
#
loop_
_entity_poly.entity_id
_entity_poly.type
_entity_poly.pdbx_seq_one_letter_code
_entity_poly.pdbx_strand_id
1 'polypeptide(L)'
;MPSPFDPEHLLAELEEVCALCRKEGLEDSDVRSIMTGAQTALRRSKKSLNASAVLNDFTPLNVIVSDSGIGISEFARMSQRGSSFQDVAMFLASIEA
;
A
#
# COMPACT_ATOMS: atom_id res chain seq x y z
N MET A 1 9.80 -14.07 -13.18
CA MET A 1 8.33 -14.07 -13.03
C MET A 1 7.99 -13.14 -11.87
N PRO A 2 6.88 -12.38 -11.89
CA PRO A 2 6.43 -11.69 -10.68
C PRO A 2 6.23 -12.75 -9.58
N SER A 3 6.62 -12.41 -8.35
CA SER A 3 6.33 -13.27 -7.20
C SER A 3 4.81 -13.44 -7.12
N PRO A 4 4.32 -14.67 -6.84
CA PRO A 4 2.91 -14.86 -6.58
C PRO A 4 2.54 -13.99 -5.37
N PHE A 5 1.47 -13.22 -5.53
CA PHE A 5 0.92 -12.46 -4.42
C PHE A 5 0.45 -13.42 -3.33
N ASP A 6 0.95 -13.24 -2.11
CA ASP A 6 0.60 -14.04 -0.95
C ASP A 6 -0.43 -13.27 -0.08
N PRO A 7 -1.73 -13.57 -0.23
CA PRO A 7 -2.77 -12.87 0.53
C PRO A 7 -2.73 -13.21 2.02
N GLU A 8 -2.24 -14.39 2.40
CA GLU A 8 -2.19 -14.82 3.80
C GLU A 8 -1.08 -14.08 4.54
N HIS A 9 0.09 -13.91 3.91
CA HIS A 9 1.16 -13.09 4.45
C HIS A 9 0.72 -11.64 4.67
N LEU A 10 0.03 -11.05 3.70
CA LEU A 10 -0.49 -9.68 3.82
C LEU A 10 -1.51 -9.53 4.95
N LEU A 11 -2.39 -10.53 5.13
CA LEU A 11 -3.37 -10.51 6.22
C LEU A 11 -2.68 -10.59 7.60
N ALA A 12 -1.61 -11.39 7.71
CA ALA A 12 -0.83 -11.49 8.95
C ALA A 12 -0.12 -10.16 9.28
N GLU A 13 0.50 -9.50 8.29
CA GLU A 13 1.12 -8.18 8.46
C GLU A 13 0.07 -7.13 8.86
N LEU A 14 -1.11 -7.15 8.23
CA LEU A 14 -2.20 -6.23 8.56
C LEU A 14 -2.72 -6.44 9.99
N GLU A 15 -2.78 -7.68 10.45
CA GLU A 15 -3.15 -8.01 11.83
C GLU A 15 -2.13 -7.45 12.84
N GLU A 16 -0.84 -7.56 12.54
CA GLU A 16 0.23 -6.98 13.37
C GLU A 16 0.12 -5.45 13.45
N VAL A 17 -0.11 -4.79 12.31
CA VAL A 17 -0.33 -3.33 12.26
C VAL A 17 -1.57 -2.94 13.07
N CYS A 18 -2.69 -3.65 12.92
CA CYS A 18 -3.89 -3.40 13.72
C CYS A 18 -3.61 -3.55 15.21
N ALA A 19 -2.80 -4.54 15.61
CA ALA A 19 -2.40 -4.74 17.01
C ALA A 19 -1.54 -3.59 17.55
N LEU A 20 -0.70 -2.97 16.70
CA LEU A 20 0.04 -1.76 17.06
C LEU A 20 -0.90 -0.55 17.19
N CYS A 21 -1.77 -0.31 16.21
CA CYS A 21 -2.73 0.80 16.23
C CYS A 21 -3.73 0.73 17.40
N ARG A 22 -4.04 -0.48 17.90
CA ARG A 22 -4.84 -0.64 19.13
C ARG A 22 -4.21 0.03 20.34
N LYS A 23 -2.87 0.08 20.41
CA LYS A 23 -2.15 0.76 21.51
C LYS A 23 -2.29 2.29 21.42
N GLU A 24 -2.55 2.80 20.22
CA GLU A 24 -2.74 4.23 19.91
C GLU A 24 -4.22 4.66 19.91
N GLY A 25 -5.15 3.74 20.25
CA GLY A 25 -6.58 4.05 20.40
C GLY A 25 -7.52 3.52 19.31
N LEU A 26 -7.05 2.63 18.42
CA LEU A 26 -7.92 1.95 17.46
C LEU A 26 -8.86 0.96 18.18
N GLU A 27 -10.17 1.06 17.94
CA GLU A 27 -11.15 0.21 18.61
C GLU A 27 -11.23 -1.21 18.00
N ASP A 28 -11.66 -2.18 18.81
CA ASP A 28 -11.84 -3.57 18.35
C ASP A 28 -12.93 -3.72 17.27
N SER A 29 -13.89 -2.78 17.20
CA SER A 29 -14.88 -2.64 16.12
C SER A 29 -14.22 -2.27 14.80
N ASP A 30 -13.28 -1.33 14.84
CA ASP A 30 -12.57 -0.84 13.66
C ASP A 30 -11.60 -1.90 13.13
N VAL A 31 -10.84 -2.55 14.01
CA VAL A 31 -9.95 -3.67 13.65
C VAL A 31 -10.73 -4.78 12.93
N ARG A 32 -11.89 -5.18 13.48
CA ARG A 32 -12.75 -6.19 12.84
C ARG A 32 -13.25 -5.73 11.48
N SER A 33 -13.60 -4.45 11.34
CA SER A 33 -14.08 -3.88 10.07
C SER A 33 -12.96 -3.86 9.01
N ILE A 34 -11.75 -3.47 9.41
CA ILE A 34 -10.55 -3.47 8.56
C ILE A 34 -10.21 -4.90 8.10
N MET A 35 -10.09 -5.84 9.03
CA MET A 35 -9.74 -7.24 8.71
C MET A 35 -10.79 -7.92 7.83
N THR A 36 -12.08 -7.67 8.11
CA THR A 36 -13.18 -8.21 7.29
C THR A 36 -13.18 -7.60 5.89
N GLY A 37 -12.91 -6.29 5.78
CA GLY A 37 -12.78 -5.59 4.50
C GLY A 37 -11.62 -6.13 3.66
N ALA A 38 -10.45 -6.29 4.27
CA ALA A 38 -9.26 -6.85 3.64
C ALA A 38 -9.48 -8.27 3.14
N GLN A 39 -10.02 -9.17 3.98
CA GLN A 39 -10.37 -10.53 3.57
C GLN A 39 -11.36 -10.55 2.41
N THR A 40 -12.36 -9.66 2.43
CA THR A 40 -13.36 -9.56 1.36
C THR A 40 -12.74 -9.07 0.05
N ALA A 41 -11.85 -8.07 0.11
CA ALA A 41 -11.14 -7.55 -1.05
C ALA A 41 -10.22 -8.61 -1.67
N LEU A 42 -9.45 -9.32 -0.85
CA LEU A 42 -8.54 -10.38 -1.29
C LEU A 42 -9.29 -11.57 -1.90
N ARG A 43 -10.42 -11.99 -1.31
CA ARG A 43 -11.28 -13.05 -1.86
C ARG A 43 -11.92 -12.69 -3.20
N ARG A 44 -12.22 -11.41 -3.44
CA ARG A 44 -12.75 -10.92 -4.73
C ARG A 44 -11.65 -10.83 -5.78
N SER A 45 -10.41 -10.55 -5.37
CA SER A 45 -9.25 -10.46 -6.25
C SER A 45 -8.66 -11.83 -6.57
N LYS A 46 -9.34 -12.63 -7.39
CA LYS A 46 -8.75 -13.83 -8.03
C LYS A 46 -7.79 -13.49 -9.18
N LYS A 47 -7.58 -12.21 -9.47
CA LYS A 47 -6.70 -11.75 -10.55
C LYS A 47 -5.27 -11.75 -10.03
N SER A 48 -4.35 -12.30 -10.82
CA SER A 48 -2.92 -12.03 -10.63
C SER A 48 -2.74 -10.52 -10.50
N LEU A 49 -2.17 -10.06 -9.39
CA LEU A 49 -1.82 -8.66 -9.28
C LEU A 49 -0.84 -8.34 -10.40
N ASN A 50 -1.21 -7.41 -11.26
CA ASN A 50 -0.35 -7.01 -12.36
C ASN A 50 0.90 -6.38 -11.76
N ALA A 51 2.07 -6.89 -12.14
CA ALA A 51 3.30 -6.19 -11.85
C ALA A 51 3.37 -4.96 -12.76
N SER A 52 3.49 -3.78 -12.17
CA SER A 52 3.73 -2.53 -12.89
C SER A 52 5.11 -1.99 -12.54
N ALA A 53 5.56 -0.99 -13.30
CA ALA A 53 6.65 -0.16 -12.82
C ALA A 53 6.19 0.53 -11.51
N VAL A 54 7.08 0.54 -10.52
CA VAL A 54 6.88 1.21 -9.23
C VAL A 54 8.10 2.09 -9.00
N LEU A 55 7.90 3.30 -8.49
CA LEU A 55 8.95 4.30 -8.30
C LEU A 55 9.89 3.90 -7.18
N ASN A 56 9.38 3.24 -6.12
CA ASN A 56 10.09 2.96 -4.87
C ASN A 56 10.63 4.25 -4.25
N ASP A 57 10.24 4.56 -3.01
CA ASP A 57 10.45 5.87 -2.37
C ASP A 57 9.49 6.95 -2.88
N PHE A 58 8.26 6.58 -3.25
CA PHE A 58 7.24 7.55 -3.65
C PHE A 58 6.66 8.26 -2.41
N THR A 59 7.17 9.47 -2.14
CA THR A 59 6.73 10.35 -1.06
C THR A 59 6.16 11.66 -1.60
N PRO A 60 5.39 12.43 -0.83
CA PRO A 60 4.89 13.76 -1.22
C PRO A 60 5.99 14.73 -1.65
N LEU A 61 7.20 14.60 -1.12
CA LEU A 61 8.34 15.44 -1.50
C LEU A 61 8.75 15.24 -2.97
N ASN A 62 8.37 14.12 -3.56
CA ASN A 62 8.65 13.79 -4.96
C ASN A 62 7.52 14.23 -5.90
N VAL A 63 6.49 14.91 -5.38
CA VAL A 63 5.34 15.40 -6.15
C VAL A 63 5.42 16.91 -6.28
N ILE A 64 5.43 17.40 -7.52
CA ILE A 64 5.39 18.82 -7.86
C ILE A 64 3.99 19.16 -8.33
N VAL A 65 3.32 20.08 -7.64
CA VAL A 65 2.01 20.60 -8.03
C VAL A 65 2.18 21.96 -8.67
N SER A 66 1.70 22.11 -9.91
CA SER A 66 1.70 23.38 -10.66
C SER A 66 0.31 23.67 -11.21
N ASP A 67 0.08 24.91 -11.62
CA ASP A 67 -1.18 25.31 -12.29
C ASP A 67 -1.45 24.50 -13.58
N SER A 68 -0.39 23.99 -14.20
CA SER A 68 -0.44 23.17 -15.42
C SER A 68 -0.59 21.66 -15.16
N GLY A 69 -0.54 21.21 -13.91
CA GLY A 69 -0.70 19.80 -13.55
C GLY A 69 0.30 19.29 -12.51
N ILE A 70 0.33 17.97 -12.37
CA ILE A 70 1.12 17.24 -11.37
C ILE A 70 2.33 16.59 -12.06
N GLY A 71 3.53 16.93 -11.59
CA GLY A 71 4.77 16.28 -11.97
C GLY A 71 5.26 15.36 -10.87
N ILE A 72 5.96 14.29 -11.25
CA ILE A 72 6.64 13.40 -10.31
C ILE A 72 8.14 13.48 -10.61
N SER A 73 8.94 13.76 -9.60
CA SER A 73 10.41 13.77 -9.66
C SER A 73 10.96 12.48 -9.06
N GLU A 74 12.20 12.14 -9.43
CA GLU A 74 12.99 11.02 -8.90
C GLU A 74 12.49 9.61 -9.32
N PHE A 75 13.16 9.06 -10.33
CA PHE A 75 12.91 7.71 -10.86
C PHE A 75 14.09 6.76 -10.61
N ALA A 76 15.15 7.18 -9.89
CA ALA A 76 16.39 6.40 -9.78
C ALA A 76 16.20 5.07 -9.06
N ARG A 77 15.18 4.95 -8.22
CA ARG A 77 14.83 3.71 -7.52
C ARG A 77 13.73 2.91 -8.22
N MET A 78 13.24 3.38 -9.36
CA MET A 78 12.12 2.75 -10.06
C MET A 78 12.43 1.30 -10.42
N SER A 79 11.60 0.37 -9.94
CA SER A 79 11.62 -1.01 -10.39
C SER A 79 10.62 -1.16 -11.53
N GLN A 80 11.05 -1.78 -12.63
CA GLN A 80 10.15 -2.11 -13.74
C GLN A 80 9.08 -3.15 -13.36
N ARG A 81 9.26 -3.85 -12.24
CA ARG A 81 8.36 -4.90 -11.75
C ARG A 81 8.22 -4.80 -10.25
N GLY A 82 7.09 -4.27 -9.80
CA GLY A 82 6.67 -4.27 -8.40
C GLY A 82 5.16 -4.40 -8.26
N SER A 83 4.70 -4.57 -7.03
CA SER A 83 3.26 -4.53 -6.71
C SER A 83 2.74 -3.12 -6.94
N SER A 84 1.70 -2.95 -7.77
CA SER A 84 1.12 -1.61 -8.04
C SER A 84 0.61 -0.87 -6.79
N PHE A 85 0.46 -1.57 -5.66
CA PHE A 85 0.08 -0.96 -4.39
C PHE A 85 1.26 -0.38 -3.60
N GLN A 86 2.50 -0.70 -3.97
CA GLN A 86 3.69 -0.32 -3.22
C GLN A 86 3.83 1.20 -3.09
N ASP A 87 3.79 1.93 -4.21
CA ASP A 87 3.96 3.39 -4.21
C ASP A 87 2.79 4.07 -3.48
N VAL A 88 1.57 3.57 -3.66
CA VAL A 88 0.37 4.12 -2.98
C VAL A 88 0.48 3.94 -1.46
N ALA A 89 0.84 2.74 -1.00
CA ALA A 89 1.00 2.46 0.42
C ALA A 89 2.11 3.35 1.03
N MET A 90 3.21 3.53 0.31
CA MET A 90 4.32 4.37 0.75
C MET A 90 3.95 5.85 0.84
N PHE A 91 3.25 6.36 -0.16
CA PHE A 91 2.76 7.74 -0.15
C PHE A 91 1.82 7.99 1.03
N LEU A 92 0.86 7.10 1.26
CA LEU A 92 -0.08 7.21 2.38
C LEU A 92 0.63 7.12 3.74
N ALA A 93 1.57 6.20 3.90
CA ALA A 93 2.35 6.11 5.14
C ALA A 93 3.15 7.39 5.41
N SER A 94 3.67 8.05 4.37
CA SER A 94 4.51 9.25 4.53
C SER A 94 3.74 10.55 4.84
N ILE A 95 2.42 10.58 4.63
CA ILE A 95 1.58 11.73 5.02
C ILE A 95 1.00 11.59 6.43
N GLU A 96 0.97 10.36 6.97
CA GLU A 96 0.49 10.07 8.33
C GLU A 96 1.61 10.10 9.38
N ALA A 97 2.88 10.21 8.96
CA ALA A 97 4.08 10.21 9.80
C ALA A 97 4.44 11.57 10.40
#